data_AF-A0A3N5WIX7-F1
#
_entry.id   AF-A0A3N5WIX7-F1
#
_cell.length_a   1.000
_cell.length_b   1.000
_cell.length_c   1.000
_cell.angle_alpha   90.00
_cell.angle_beta   90.00
_cell.angle_gamma   90.00
#
_symmetry.space_group_name_H-M   'P 1'
#
loop_
_entity.id
_entity.type
_entity.pdbx_description
1 polymer ?
#
loop_
_entity_poly.entity_id
_entity_poly.type
_entity_poly.pdbx_seq_one_letter_code
_entity_poly.pdbx_strand_id
1 'polypeptide(L)'
;LMYLMSGNLFDLRNAQERNLTRERRDQIASGALAKAQPNAIKRVRGSGKRVVYTFEDPNCGYCKELQKELNKMNDITVYTFLLPILSPDSVEKSKAVWCAKDRAKTWDDLMNKASLAANAVKSCATPLEENQALAQRFGVRGTPAVYLANGQQVGGFLPADKLEQALAALK
;
A
#
# COMPACT_ATOMS: atom_id res chain seq x y z
N LEU A 1 40.58 8.08 5.54
CA LEU A 1 39.90 8.69 4.39
C LEU A 1 38.41 8.35 4.49
N MET A 2 37.53 9.36 4.46
CA MET A 2 36.07 9.20 4.54
C MET A 2 35.47 9.66 3.22
N TYR A 3 34.71 8.79 2.55
CA TYR A 3 34.09 9.05 1.25
C TYR A 3 32.57 8.84 1.34
N LEU A 4 31.80 9.71 0.70
CA LEU A 4 30.35 9.62 0.57
C LEU A 4 29.98 9.75 -0.91
N MET A 5 29.28 8.76 -1.44
CA MET A 5 28.61 8.86 -2.74
C MET A 5 27.11 8.94 -2.50
N SER A 6 26.48 10.02 -2.95
CA SER A 6 25.05 10.28 -2.83
C SER A 6 24.52 10.80 -4.16
N GLY A 7 23.40 10.27 -4.64
CA GLY A 7 22.79 10.64 -5.91
C GLY A 7 22.13 9.47 -6.63
N ASN A 8 21.74 9.70 -7.88
CA ASN A 8 21.21 8.68 -8.78
C ASN A 8 22.18 8.46 -9.95
N LEU A 9 22.29 7.22 -10.39
CA LEU A 9 22.98 6.83 -11.61
C LEU A 9 22.00 6.88 -12.78
N PHE A 10 22.33 7.65 -13.81
CA PHE A 10 21.55 7.74 -15.04
C PHE A 10 22.30 7.08 -16.21
N ASP A 11 21.60 6.29 -17.00
CA ASP A 11 22.04 5.79 -18.29
C ASP A 11 21.53 6.72 -19.40
N LEU A 12 22.47 7.40 -20.06
CA LEU A 12 22.22 8.40 -21.10
C LEU A 12 22.65 7.90 -22.49
N ARG A 13 22.96 6.61 -22.66
CA ARG A 13 23.46 6.05 -23.93
C ARG A 13 22.40 6.06 -25.04
N ASN A 14 21.12 6.03 -24.67
CA ASN A 14 19.99 6.07 -25.59
C ASN A 14 19.23 7.40 -25.45
N ALA A 15 18.40 7.75 -26.43
CA ALA A 15 17.54 8.93 -26.39
C ALA A 15 16.58 8.97 -25.17
N GLN A 16 16.39 7.84 -24.51
CA GLN A 16 15.60 7.73 -23.28
C GLN A 16 16.53 7.68 -22.07
N GLU A 17 16.54 8.76 -21.29
CA GLU A 17 17.23 8.83 -20.01
C GLU A 17 16.63 7.82 -19.03
N ARG A 18 17.48 6.92 -18.50
CA ARG A 18 17.07 5.91 -17.51
C ARG A 18 17.74 6.12 -16.18
N ASN A 19 16.96 6.22 -15.11
CA ASN A 19 17.47 6.30 -13.75
C ASN A 19 17.66 4.90 -13.16
N LEU A 20 18.85 4.33 -13.31
CA LEU A 20 19.20 2.97 -12.87
C LEU A 20 19.07 2.79 -11.36
N THR A 21 19.34 3.85 -10.58
CA THR A 21 19.16 3.81 -9.12
C THR A 21 17.69 3.64 -8.76
N ARG A 22 16.78 4.34 -9.44
CA ARG A 22 15.34 4.20 -9.23
C ARG A 22 14.85 2.82 -9.64
N GLU A 23 15.23 2.33 -10.83
CA GLU A 23 14.86 1.00 -11.29
C GLU A 23 15.27 -0.10 -10.31
N ARG A 24 16.49 -0.01 -9.76
CA ARG A 24 16.94 -0.98 -8.75
C ARG A 24 16.16 -0.89 -7.45
N ARG A 25 15.81 0.32 -7.00
CA ARG A 25 14.96 0.52 -5.81
C ARG A 25 13.57 -0.06 -6.02
N ASP A 26 12.95 0.19 -7.17
CA ASP A 26 11.63 -0.33 -7.51
C ASP A 26 11.65 -1.88 -7.54
N GLN A 27 12.67 -2.50 -8.13
CA GLN A 27 12.85 -3.96 -8.09
C GLN A 27 12.97 -4.52 -6.66
N ILE A 28 13.74 -3.85 -5.79
CA ILE A 28 13.88 -4.25 -4.38
C ILE A 28 12.53 -4.11 -3.66
N ALA A 29 11.80 -3.01 -3.91
CA ALA A 29 10.48 -2.77 -3.34
C ALA A 29 9.48 -3.83 -3.82
N SER A 30 9.47 -4.18 -5.11
CA SER A 30 8.62 -5.23 -5.69
C SER A 30 8.77 -6.56 -4.96
N GLY A 31 10.01 -7.04 -4.82
CA GLY A 31 10.28 -8.31 -4.14
C GLY A 31 9.90 -8.29 -2.66
N ALA A 32 10.14 -7.16 -1.97
CA ALA A 32 9.77 -7.00 -0.58
C ALA A 32 8.24 -6.92 -0.38
N LEU A 33 7.52 -6.19 -1.24
CA LEU A 33 6.05 -6.11 -1.23
C LEU A 33 5.41 -7.48 -1.50
N ALA A 34 5.90 -8.20 -2.51
CA ALA A 34 5.43 -9.55 -2.83
C ALA A 34 5.63 -10.51 -1.65
N LYS A 35 6.80 -10.48 -1.01
CA LYS A 35 7.09 -11.29 0.18
C LYS A 35 6.20 -10.91 1.39
N ALA A 36 5.85 -9.64 1.52
CA ALA A 36 5.07 -9.14 2.65
C ALA A 36 3.55 -9.32 2.49
N GLN A 37 3.05 -9.81 1.34
CA GLN A 37 1.61 -10.03 1.12
C GLN A 37 0.84 -10.72 2.25
N PRO A 38 1.39 -11.72 2.99
CA PRO A 38 0.71 -12.33 4.13
C PRO A 38 0.38 -11.34 5.27
N ASN A 39 1.06 -10.19 5.33
CA ASN A 39 0.87 -9.16 6.34
C ASN A 39 -0.11 -8.05 5.92
N ALA A 40 -0.75 -8.21 4.76
CA ALA A 40 -1.70 -7.25 4.20
C ALA A 40 -3.12 -7.81 4.15
N ILE A 41 -4.10 -6.90 4.17
CA ILE A 41 -5.49 -7.21 3.88
C ILE A 41 -5.63 -7.34 2.36
N LYS A 42 -5.89 -8.55 1.89
CA LYS A 42 -6.12 -8.83 0.47
C LYS A 42 -7.59 -8.59 0.10
N ARG A 43 -7.83 -7.78 -0.93
CA ARG A 43 -9.14 -7.56 -1.55
C ARG A 43 -9.03 -7.77 -3.05
N VAL A 44 -9.97 -8.50 -3.63
CA VAL A 44 -9.94 -8.87 -5.07
C VAL A 44 -11.24 -8.41 -5.71
N ARG A 45 -11.14 -7.77 -6.88
CA ARG A 45 -12.28 -7.40 -7.74
C ARG A 45 -12.09 -7.97 -9.14
N GLY A 46 -13.14 -8.58 -9.70
CA GLY A 46 -13.06 -9.24 -11.01
C GLY A 46 -12.05 -10.40 -11.01
N SER A 47 -11.26 -10.52 -12.09
CA SER A 47 -10.22 -11.56 -12.17
C SER A 47 -8.97 -11.28 -11.33
N GLY A 48 -8.81 -10.07 -10.80
CA GLY A 48 -7.72 -9.74 -9.88
C GLY A 48 -6.31 -9.76 -10.48
N LYS A 49 -6.16 -9.67 -11.81
CA LYS A 49 -4.88 -9.85 -12.50
C LYS A 49 -3.85 -8.78 -12.17
N ARG A 50 -4.31 -7.57 -11.86
CA ARG A 50 -3.46 -6.39 -11.64
C ARG A 50 -3.27 -6.18 -10.15
N VAL A 51 -2.02 -6.11 -9.69
CA VAL A 51 -1.70 -6.03 -8.26
C VAL A 51 -1.33 -4.60 -7.88
N VAL A 52 -1.95 -4.10 -6.82
CA VAL A 52 -1.63 -2.83 -6.17
C VAL A 52 -1.41 -3.06 -4.68
N TYR A 53 -0.42 -2.38 -4.12
CA TYR A 53 -0.12 -2.37 -2.70
C TYR A 53 -0.40 -0.99 -2.13
N THR A 54 -1.02 -0.94 -0.95
CA THR A 54 -1.33 0.32 -0.28
C THR A 54 -0.86 0.27 1.17
N PHE A 55 -0.31 1.38 1.67
CA PHE A 55 -0.10 1.59 3.10
C PHE A 55 -1.12 2.60 3.58
N GLU A 56 -1.98 2.23 4.52
CA GLU A 56 -3.17 3.01 4.87
C GLU A 56 -3.43 3.07 6.37
N ASP A 57 -4.01 4.18 6.81
CA ASP A 57 -4.47 4.39 8.19
C ASP A 57 -6.00 4.47 8.19
N PRO A 58 -6.71 3.83 9.14
CA PRO A 58 -8.17 3.89 9.21
C PRO A 58 -8.77 5.30 9.44
N ASN A 59 -8.00 6.22 10.03
CA ASN A 59 -8.42 7.59 10.32
C ASN A 59 -7.98 8.60 9.24
N CYS A 60 -7.27 8.15 8.21
CA CYS A 60 -6.82 8.96 7.09
C CYS A 60 -7.97 9.24 6.11
N GLY A 61 -8.37 10.51 5.97
CA GLY A 61 -9.43 10.93 5.04
C GLY A 61 -9.11 10.56 3.58
N TYR A 62 -7.87 10.81 3.13
CA TYR A 62 -7.42 10.45 1.79
C TYR A 62 -7.39 8.94 1.52
N CYS A 63 -7.23 8.13 2.57
CA CYS A 63 -7.30 6.68 2.47
C CYS A 63 -8.75 6.24 2.23
N LYS A 64 -9.71 6.89 2.88
CA LYS A 64 -11.15 6.68 2.59
C LYS A 64 -11.51 7.09 1.16
N GLU A 65 -10.98 8.20 0.67
CA GLU A 65 -11.17 8.59 -0.74
C GLU A 65 -10.51 7.59 -1.69
N LEU A 66 -9.31 7.11 -1.39
CA LEU A 66 -8.66 6.06 -2.19
C LEU A 66 -9.51 4.78 -2.23
N GLN A 67 -10.15 4.38 -1.12
CA GLN A 67 -11.04 3.22 -1.13
C GLN A 67 -12.25 3.39 -2.06
N LYS A 68 -12.83 4.60 -2.13
CA LYS A 68 -13.91 4.90 -3.08
C LYS A 68 -13.44 4.76 -4.53
N GLU A 69 -12.21 5.17 -4.83
CA GLU A 69 -11.62 5.04 -6.17
C GLU A 69 -11.33 3.56 -6.52
N LEU A 70 -10.72 2.81 -5.61
CA LEU A 70 -10.46 1.38 -5.80
C LEU A 70 -11.76 0.57 -5.98
N ASN A 71 -12.85 0.97 -5.33
CA ASN A 71 -14.16 0.36 -5.50
C ASN A 71 -14.77 0.56 -6.90
N LYS A 72 -14.34 1.57 -7.65
CA LYS A 72 -14.76 1.81 -9.05
C LYS A 72 -14.01 0.91 -10.04
N MET A 73 -12.83 0.40 -9.66
CA MET A 73 -11.95 -0.35 -10.57
C MET A 73 -12.26 -1.85 -10.57
N ASN A 74 -12.17 -2.52 -11.72
CA ASN A 74 -12.32 -3.97 -11.82
C ASN A 74 -10.99 -4.67 -12.13
N ASP A 75 -10.92 -6.00 -12.11
CA ASP A 75 -9.71 -6.77 -12.44
C ASP A 75 -8.44 -6.33 -11.67
N ILE A 76 -8.59 -6.14 -10.36
CA ILE A 76 -7.54 -5.65 -9.47
C ILE A 76 -7.51 -6.45 -8.18
N THR A 77 -6.30 -6.76 -7.71
CA THR A 77 -6.01 -7.25 -6.36
C THR A 77 -5.31 -6.15 -5.59
N VAL A 78 -5.90 -5.74 -4.48
CA VAL A 78 -5.33 -4.75 -3.57
C VAL A 78 -4.83 -5.45 -2.31
N TYR A 79 -3.57 -5.23 -1.98
CA TYR A 79 -2.97 -5.62 -0.70
C TYR A 79 -2.77 -4.37 0.16
N THR A 80 -3.58 -4.23 1.20
CA THR A 80 -3.50 -3.09 2.11
C THR A 80 -2.74 -3.43 3.37
N PHE A 81 -1.56 -2.83 3.53
CA PHE A 81 -0.77 -2.83 4.75
C PHE A 81 -1.30 -1.76 5.70
N LEU A 82 -1.74 -2.20 6.88
CA LEU A 82 -2.20 -1.28 7.92
C LEU A 82 -1.01 -0.52 8.50
N LEU A 83 -1.05 0.80 8.44
CA LEU A 83 -0.04 1.73 8.94
C LEU A 83 -0.69 2.79 9.84
N PRO A 84 -1.03 2.43 11.09
CA PRO A 84 -1.78 3.30 12.01
C PRO A 84 -0.88 4.36 12.68
N ILE A 85 -0.66 5.48 12.00
CA ILE A 85 0.28 6.54 12.40
C ILE A 85 -0.39 7.89 12.73
N LEU A 86 -1.68 8.06 12.48
CA LEU A 86 -2.35 9.37 12.58
C LEU A 86 -2.92 9.68 13.96
N SER A 87 -3.30 8.68 14.73
CA SER A 87 -3.95 8.87 16.03
C SER A 87 -3.89 7.59 16.87
N PRO A 88 -3.95 7.69 18.21
CA PRO A 88 -3.89 6.51 19.08
C PRO A 88 -4.95 5.44 18.77
N ASP A 89 -6.18 5.86 18.41
CA ASP A 89 -7.26 4.93 18.07
C ASP A 89 -7.09 4.29 16.68
N SER A 90 -6.18 4.79 15.83
CA SER A 90 -5.81 4.12 14.57
C SER A 90 -5.25 2.72 14.82
N VAL A 91 -4.49 2.55 15.92
CA VAL A 91 -3.89 1.26 16.29
C VAL A 91 -4.97 0.27 16.68
N GLU A 92 -5.89 0.66 17.55
CA GLU A 92 -6.97 -0.21 18.02
C GLU A 92 -7.94 -0.57 16.89
N LYS A 93 -8.28 0.39 16.01
CA LYS A 93 -9.07 0.13 14.80
C LYS A 93 -8.36 -0.86 13.86
N SER A 94 -7.06 -0.69 13.66
CA SER A 94 -6.25 -1.59 12.81
C SER A 94 -6.17 -3.00 13.39
N LYS A 95 -5.98 -3.14 14.71
CA LYS A 95 -6.04 -4.44 15.40
C LYS A 95 -7.41 -5.09 15.28
N ALA A 96 -8.48 -4.31 15.46
CA ALA A 96 -9.85 -4.81 15.32
C ALA A 96 -10.13 -5.37 13.92
N VAL A 97 -9.72 -4.63 12.88
CA VAL A 97 -9.81 -5.08 11.49
C VAL A 97 -8.97 -6.34 11.27
N TRP A 98 -7.72 -6.35 11.75
CA TRP A 98 -6.81 -7.48 11.54
C TRP A 98 -7.25 -8.76 12.26
N CYS A 99 -7.80 -8.65 13.46
CA CYS A 99 -8.26 -9.79 14.23
C CYS A 99 -9.69 -10.23 13.86
N ALA A 100 -10.36 -9.52 12.94
CA ALA A 100 -11.67 -9.91 12.46
C ALA A 100 -11.63 -11.23 11.67
N LYS A 101 -12.72 -12.01 11.77
CA LYS A 101 -12.91 -13.24 10.98
C LYS A 101 -12.82 -12.97 9.48
N ASP A 102 -13.38 -11.84 9.04
CA ASP A 102 -13.30 -11.34 7.67
C ASP A 102 -12.66 -9.94 7.68
N ARG A 103 -11.34 -9.92 7.50
CA ARG A 103 -10.54 -8.69 7.50
C ARG A 103 -10.93 -7.75 6.36
N ALA A 104 -11.20 -8.31 5.18
CA ALA A 104 -11.53 -7.55 3.98
C ALA A 104 -12.85 -6.80 4.16
N LYS A 105 -13.90 -7.53 4.56
CA LYS A 105 -15.20 -6.92 4.86
C LYS A 105 -15.13 -5.89 5.97
N THR A 106 -14.39 -6.19 7.04
CA THR A 106 -14.28 -5.28 8.19
C THR A 106 -13.54 -3.99 7.84
N TRP A 107 -12.48 -4.09 7.03
CA TRP A 107 -11.78 -2.92 6.49
C TRP A 107 -12.70 -2.10 5.57
N ASP A 108 -13.42 -2.75 4.67
CA ASP A 108 -14.33 -2.06 3.75
C ASP A 108 -15.48 -1.36 4.49
N ASP A 109 -16.07 -2.00 5.50
CA ASP A 109 -17.13 -1.39 6.32
C ASP A 109 -16.59 -0.21 7.15
N LEU A 110 -15.38 -0.31 7.70
CA LEU A 110 -14.72 0.81 8.41
C LEU A 110 -14.45 1.98 7.47
N MET A 111 -13.82 1.73 6.32
CA MET A 111 -13.36 2.79 5.42
C MET A 111 -14.50 3.47 4.65
N ASN A 112 -15.57 2.73 4.33
CA ASN A 112 -16.69 3.26 3.53
C ASN A 112 -17.89 3.70 4.37
N LYS A 113 -18.12 3.09 5.54
CA LYS A 113 -19.33 3.34 6.36
C LYS A 113 -19.02 3.88 7.76
N ALA A 114 -17.73 4.07 8.09
CA ALA A 114 -17.30 4.44 9.44
C ALA A 114 -17.83 3.49 10.53
N SER A 115 -18.05 2.22 10.19
CA SER A 115 -18.67 1.24 11.07
C SER A 115 -17.67 0.13 11.40
N LEU A 116 -17.44 -0.09 12.69
CA LEU A 116 -16.79 -1.28 13.21
C LEU A 116 -17.83 -2.08 14.00
N ALA A 117 -17.97 -3.38 13.68
CA ALA A 117 -18.83 -4.25 14.46
C ALA A 117 -18.30 -4.32 15.90
N ALA A 118 -19.16 -3.99 16.87
CA ALA A 118 -18.82 -3.96 18.30
C ALA A 118 -18.41 -5.34 18.85
N ASN A 119 -18.68 -6.41 18.11
CA ASN A 119 -18.60 -7.77 18.61
C ASN A 119 -17.35 -8.49 18.09
N ALA A 120 -16.46 -8.76 19.06
CA ALA A 120 -15.37 -9.73 19.04
C ALA A 120 -14.04 -9.30 18.40
N VAL A 121 -13.36 -8.32 19.00
CA VAL A 121 -11.89 -8.31 18.95
C VAL A 121 -11.39 -9.34 19.95
N LYS A 122 -11.09 -10.55 19.48
CA LYS A 122 -10.19 -11.44 20.21
C LYS A 122 -8.80 -10.85 20.05
N SER A 123 -8.08 -10.62 21.15
CA SER A 123 -6.65 -10.27 21.09
C SER A 123 -5.92 -11.32 20.26
N CYS A 124 -5.29 -10.89 19.17
CA CYS A 124 -4.55 -11.75 18.26
C CYS A 124 -3.22 -11.07 17.89
N ALA A 125 -2.24 -11.86 17.45
CA ALA A 125 -1.01 -11.31 16.90
C ALA A 125 -1.30 -10.53 15.60
N THR A 126 -0.72 -9.35 15.47
CA THR A 126 -0.94 -8.45 14.32
C THR A 126 0.39 -8.05 13.70
N PRO A 127 0.49 -7.93 12.37
CA PRO A 127 1.75 -7.60 11.69
C PRO A 127 1.99 -6.07 11.62
N LEU A 128 1.46 -5.30 12.57
CA LEU A 128 1.48 -3.83 12.49
C LEU A 128 2.91 -3.28 12.59
N GLU A 129 3.75 -3.91 13.41
CA GLU A 129 5.16 -3.54 13.55
C GLU A 129 5.95 -3.88 12.29
N GLU A 130 5.71 -5.05 11.69
CA GLU A 130 6.32 -5.46 10.42
C GLU A 130 5.90 -4.54 9.28
N ASN A 131 4.62 -4.14 9.25
CA ASN A 131 4.11 -3.18 8.25
C ASN A 131 4.73 -1.80 8.43
N GLN A 132 4.88 -1.34 9.67
CA GLN A 132 5.57 -0.08 9.98
C GLN A 132 7.05 -0.12 9.57
N ALA A 133 7.75 -1.22 9.87
CA ALA A 133 9.14 -1.40 9.47
C ALA A 133 9.31 -1.43 7.94
N LEU A 134 8.38 -2.09 7.23
CA LEU A 134 8.35 -2.11 5.77
C LEU A 134 8.12 -0.70 5.19
N ALA A 135 7.16 0.04 5.74
CA ALA A 135 6.86 1.41 5.35
C ALA A 135 8.07 2.33 5.56
N GLN A 136 8.74 2.23 6.71
CA GLN A 136 9.96 2.98 7.02
C GLN A 136 11.09 2.66 6.05
N ARG A 137 11.29 1.37 5.71
CA ARG A 137 12.30 0.94 4.74
C ARG A 137 12.07 1.55 3.35
N PHE A 138 10.81 1.74 2.96
CA PHE A 138 10.45 2.38 1.70
C PHE A 138 10.38 3.91 1.77
N GLY A 139 10.63 4.50 2.94
CA GLY A 139 10.55 5.94 3.15
C GLY A 139 9.13 6.50 3.05
N VAL A 140 8.11 5.68 3.35
CA VAL A 140 6.72 6.13 3.45
C VAL A 140 6.60 7.11 4.62
N ARG A 141 6.20 8.35 4.32
CA ARG A 141 6.07 9.44 5.31
C ARG A 141 4.63 9.85 5.61
N GLY A 142 3.66 9.23 4.94
CA GLY A 142 2.25 9.55 5.09
C GLY A 142 1.38 8.49 4.42
N THR A 143 0.08 8.54 4.73
CA THR A 143 -0.92 7.63 4.18
C THR A 143 -1.97 8.41 3.35
N PRO A 144 -2.52 7.80 2.28
CA PRO A 144 -2.13 6.50 1.75
C PRO A 144 -0.77 6.60 1.03
N ALA A 145 -0.10 5.47 0.82
CA ALA A 145 1.01 5.35 -0.11
C ALA A 145 0.74 4.15 -1.04
N VAL A 146 0.79 4.39 -2.36
CA VAL A 146 0.36 3.43 -3.38
C VAL A 146 1.56 2.96 -4.19
N TYR A 147 1.71 1.65 -4.28
CA TYR A 147 2.77 0.97 -5.04
C TYR A 147 2.17 0.00 -6.05
N LEU A 148 2.82 -0.08 -7.22
CA LEU A 148 2.49 -1.04 -8.26
C LEU A 148 3.24 -2.37 -8.05
N ALA A 149 2.86 -3.40 -8.82
CA ALA A 149 3.51 -4.71 -8.78
C ALA A 149 5.02 -4.67 -9.03
N ASN A 150 5.50 -3.79 -9.91
CA ASN A 150 6.92 -3.59 -10.18
C ASN A 150 7.67 -2.82 -9.06
N GLY A 151 7.00 -2.49 -7.96
CA GLY A 151 7.56 -1.79 -6.81
C GLY A 151 7.67 -0.28 -6.94
N GLN A 152 7.22 0.29 -8.07
CA GLN A 152 7.13 1.73 -8.24
C GLN A 152 6.09 2.33 -7.29
N GLN A 153 6.47 3.34 -6.51
CA GLN A 153 5.52 4.21 -5.81
C GLN A 153 4.90 5.19 -6.80
N VAL A 154 3.57 5.23 -6.89
CA VAL A 154 2.82 6.09 -7.83
C VAL A 154 2.12 7.27 -7.18
N GLY A 155 2.19 7.37 -5.84
CA GLY A 155 1.72 8.54 -5.12
C GLY A 155 1.16 8.18 -3.75
N GLY A 156 0.46 9.16 -3.18
CA GLY A 156 -0.42 8.95 -2.04
C GLY A 156 -1.83 8.62 -2.50
N PHE A 157 -2.78 9.53 -2.28
CA PHE A 157 -4.09 9.41 -2.94
C PHE A 157 -3.92 9.50 -4.45
N LEU A 158 -4.60 8.62 -5.18
CA LEU A 158 -4.58 8.59 -6.64
C LEU A 158 -5.99 8.26 -7.15
N PRO A 159 -6.59 9.13 -7.99
CA PRO A 159 -7.85 8.85 -8.66
C PRO A 159 -7.80 7.57 -9.52
N ALA A 160 -8.94 6.92 -9.73
CA ALA A 160 -9.01 5.65 -10.45
C ALA A 160 -8.46 5.74 -11.88
N ASP A 161 -8.73 6.81 -12.62
CA ASP A 161 -8.22 7.02 -13.98
C ASP A 161 -6.69 7.11 -14.03
N LYS A 162 -6.08 7.76 -13.02
CA LYS A 162 -4.63 7.86 -12.89
C LYS A 162 -4.00 6.53 -12.47
N LEU A 163 -4.64 5.78 -11.59
CA LEU A 163 -4.17 4.45 -11.24
C LEU A 163 -4.29 3.47 -12.42
N GLU A 164 -5.36 3.56 -13.22
CA GLU A 164 -5.52 2.81 -14.48
C GLU A 164 -4.40 3.15 -15.48
N GLN A 165 -4.08 4.44 -15.67
CA GLN A 165 -2.97 4.87 -16.51
C GLN A 165 -1.63 4.29 -16.04
N ALA A 166 -1.37 4.33 -14.72
CA ALA A 166 -0.15 3.79 -14.14
C ALA A 166 -0.05 2.27 -14.30
N LEU A 167 -1.16 1.55 -14.11
CA LEU A 167 -1.23 0.10 -14.31
C LEU A 167 -1.03 -0.29 -15.78
N ALA A 168 -1.59 0.47 -16.73
CA ALA A 168 -1.42 0.21 -18.16
C ALA A 168 0.02 0.45 -18.66
N ALA A 169 0.80 1.25 -17.93
CA ALA A 169 2.21 1.51 -18.24
C ALA A 169 3.16 0.38 -17.80
N LEU A 170 2.69 -0.61 -17.02
CA LEU A 170 3.50 -1.74 -16.51
C LEU A 170 3.84 -2.81 -17.56
N LYS A 171 3.94 -2.45 -18.84
CA LYS A 171 4.21 -3.40 -19.93
C LYS A 171 5.43 -4.28 -19.68
#